data_AF-A0A9E4BVW0-F1
#
_entry.id   AF-A0A9E4BVW0-F1
#
_cell.length_a   1.000
_cell.length_b   1.000
_cell.length_c   1.000
_cell.angle_alpha   90.00
_cell.angle_beta   90.00
_cell.angle_gamma   90.00
#
_symmetry.space_group_name_H-M   'P 1'
#
loop_
_entity.id
_entity.type
_entity.pdbx_description
1 polymer ?
#
loop_
_entity_poly.entity_id
_entity_poly.type
_entity_poly.pdbx_seq_one_letter_code
_entity_poly.pdbx_strand_id
1 'polypeptide(L)'
;MDATILLQELETLAAGLGIEVRYDDFEGQGGLCRYGGRSYLIVNRQLNTEARVHVLCRALARLSLDSVFIRPQVRERIEKCRSQAAA
;
A
#
# COMPACT_ATOMS: atom_id res chain seq x y z
N MET A 1 10.80 10.29 -8.88
CA MET A 1 9.68 9.43 -9.27
C MET A 1 8.41 10.10 -8.81
N ASP A 2 7.49 10.35 -9.73
CA ASP A 2 6.21 10.99 -9.43
C ASP A 2 5.37 10.13 -8.49
N ALA A 3 4.69 10.76 -7.54
CA ALA A 3 3.86 10.07 -6.56
C ALA A 3 2.75 9.23 -7.21
N THR A 4 2.23 9.67 -8.35
CA THR A 4 1.21 8.95 -9.14
C THR A 4 1.75 7.63 -9.70
N ILE A 5 2.97 7.63 -10.24
CA ILE A 5 3.58 6.41 -10.79
C ILE A 5 3.86 5.42 -9.65
N LEU A 6 4.36 5.93 -8.53
CA LEU A 6 4.60 5.12 -7.34
C LEU A 6 3.29 4.50 -6.80
N LEU A 7 2.20 5.26 -6.78
CA LEU A 7 0.88 4.76 -6.38
C LEU A 7 0.46 3.58 -7.26
N GLN A 8 0.54 3.73 -8.60
CA GLN A 8 0.17 2.67 -9.53
C GLN A 8 1.03 1.41 -9.39
N GLU A 9 2.34 1.55 -9.14
CA GLU A 9 3.22 0.40 -8.90
C GLU A 9 2.85 -0.32 -7.60
N LEU A 10 2.50 0.41 -6.54
CA LEU A 10 2.06 -0.18 -5.27
C LEU A 10 0.70 -0.89 -5.43
N GLU A 11 -0.23 -0.33 -6.19
CA GLU A 11 -1.52 -0.96 -6.50
C GLU A 11 -1.33 -2.27 -7.29
N THR A 12 -0.46 -2.24 -8.31
CA THR A 12 -0.10 -3.41 -9.11
C THR A 12 0.53 -4.49 -8.24
N LEU A 13 1.40 -4.09 -7.33
CA LEU A 13 2.03 -5.00 -6.37
C LEU A 13 1.02 -5.61 -5.40
N ALA A 14 0.07 -4.81 -4.89
CA ALA A 14 -1.01 -5.29 -4.04
C ALA A 14 -1.87 -6.34 -4.77
N ALA A 15 -2.23 -6.06 -6.03
CA ALA A 15 -2.96 -7.01 -6.87
C ALA A 15 -2.18 -8.32 -7.09
N GLY A 16 -0.87 -8.24 -7.33
CA GLY A 16 0.01 -9.41 -7.45
C GLY A 16 0.11 -10.27 -6.19
N LEU A 17 -0.14 -9.69 -5.01
CA LEU A 17 -0.23 -10.39 -3.73
C LEU A 17 -1.62 -10.95 -3.43
N GLY A 18 -2.59 -10.77 -4.33
CA GLY A 18 -3.99 -11.13 -4.11
C GLY A 18 -4.72 -10.21 -3.13
N ILE A 19 -4.27 -8.96 -3.01
CA ILE A 19 -4.88 -7.94 -2.16
C ILE A 19 -5.72 -7.03 -3.04
N GLU A 20 -7.01 -6.90 -2.72
CA GLU A 20 -7.89 -6.00 -3.45
C GLU A 20 -7.81 -4.57 -2.88
N VAL A 21 -7.35 -3.61 -3.69
CA VAL A 21 -7.32 -2.20 -3.32
C VAL A 21 -8.69 -1.56 -3.56
N ARG A 22 -9.27 -0.96 -2.52
CA ARG A 22 -10.57 -0.30 -2.53
C ARG A 22 -10.41 1.14 -2.08
N TYR A 23 -10.95 2.06 -2.88
CA TYR A 23 -11.04 3.48 -2.53
C TYR A 23 -12.45 3.79 -2.06
N ASP A 24 -12.58 4.25 -0.82
CA ASP A 24 -13.88 4.51 -0.19
C ASP A 24 -13.86 5.84 0.58
N ASP A 25 -15.04 6.38 0.86
CA ASP A 25 -15.21 7.62 1.62
C ASP A 25 -15.54 7.27 3.08
N PHE A 26 -14.58 7.48 3.98
CA PHE A 26 -14.74 7.19 5.40
C PHE A 26 -13.81 8.05 6.26
N GLU A 27 -14.09 8.12 7.57
CA GLU A 27 -13.21 8.82 8.51
C GLU A 27 -11.95 7.98 8.79
N GLY A 28 -10.79 8.50 8.36
CA GLY A 28 -9.48 7.86 8.55
C GLY A 28 -8.61 7.89 7.30
N GLN A 29 -7.39 7.35 7.40
CA GLN A 29 -6.49 7.24 6.24
C GLN A 29 -6.70 5.94 5.45
N GLY A 30 -7.10 4.88 6.14
CA GLY A 30 -7.22 3.53 5.60
C GLY A 30 -6.17 2.56 6.13
N GLY A 31 -6.08 1.39 5.52
CA GLY A 31 -5.15 0.34 5.92
C GLY A 31 -5.47 -1.04 5.36
N LEU A 32 -4.72 -2.02 5.85
CA LEU A 32 -4.90 -3.43 5.51
C LEU A 32 -6.01 -4.05 6.37
N CYS A 33 -7.04 -4.57 5.72
CA CYS A 33 -8.13 -5.31 6.32
C CYS A 33 -8.06 -6.77 5.84
N ARG A 34 -8.30 -7.74 6.72
CA ARG A 34 -8.40 -9.15 6.33
C ARG A 34 -9.81 -9.63 6.64
N TYR A 35 -10.52 -10.08 5.61
CA TYR A 35 -11.91 -10.51 5.73
C TYR A 35 -12.14 -11.77 4.90
N GLY A 36 -12.78 -12.78 5.49
CA GLY A 36 -13.10 -14.03 4.79
C GLY A 36 -11.89 -14.77 4.20
N GLY A 37 -10.72 -14.66 4.84
CA GLY A 37 -9.47 -15.24 4.34
C GLY A 37 -8.78 -14.45 3.23
N ARG A 38 -9.41 -13.38 2.71
CA ARG A 38 -8.85 -12.49 1.70
C ARG A 38 -8.32 -11.21 2.35
N SER A 39 -7.32 -10.62 1.71
CA SER A 39 -6.74 -9.34 2.12
C SER A 39 -7.32 -8.22 1.27
N TYR A 40 -7.71 -7.15 1.92
CA TYR A 40 -8.26 -5.95 1.31
C TYR A 40 -7.44 -4.76 1.78
N LEU A 41 -7.14 -3.85 0.87
CA LEU A 41 -6.50 -2.59 1.20
C LEU A 41 -7.50 -1.47 0.99
N ILE A 42 -7.99 -0.90 2.07
CA ILE A 42 -8.96 0.19 2.01
C ILE A 42 -8.20 1.50 2.13
N VAL A 43 -8.42 2.42 1.19
CA VAL A 43 -7.75 3.72 1.12
C VAL A 43 -8.80 4.80 1.06
N ASN A 44 -8.68 5.82 1.90
CA ASN A 44 -9.64 6.92 1.86
C ASN A 44 -9.46 7.72 0.55
N ARG A 45 -10.53 7.84 -0.25
CA ARG A 45 -10.54 8.56 -1.52
C ARG A 45 -10.28 10.06 -1.34
N GLN A 46 -10.58 10.63 -0.17
CA GLN A 46 -10.35 12.05 0.14
C GLN A 46 -8.86 12.38 0.36
N LEU A 47 -8.00 11.37 0.51
CA LEU A 47 -6.56 11.59 0.66
C LEU A 47 -5.92 12.11 -0.62
N ASN A 48 -4.88 12.93 -0.45
CA ASN A 48 -3.99 13.31 -1.55
C ASN A 48 -3.09 12.14 -1.97
N THR A 49 -2.49 12.23 -3.16
CA THR A 49 -1.68 11.13 -3.74
C THR A 49 -0.56 10.67 -2.81
N GLU A 50 0.13 11.60 -2.13
CA GLU A 50 1.20 11.24 -1.19
C GLU A 50 0.68 10.49 0.03
N ALA A 51 -0.43 10.90 0.63
CA ALA A 51 -1.02 10.18 1.75
C ALA A 51 -1.52 8.79 1.32
N ARG A 52 -2.10 8.65 0.13
CA ARG A 52 -2.48 7.33 -0.43
C ARG A 52 -1.27 6.43 -0.57
N VAL A 53 -0.19 6.94 -1.17
CA VAL A 53 1.10 6.22 -1.28
C VAL A 53 1.59 5.78 0.08
N HIS A 54 1.53 6.66 1.09
CA HIS A 54 1.96 6.34 2.44
C HIS A 54 1.13 5.21 3.07
N VAL A 55 -0.21 5.23 2.89
CA VAL A 55 -1.11 4.16 3.36
C VAL A 55 -0.80 2.82 2.69
N LEU A 56 -0.65 2.82 1.35
CA LEU A 56 -0.27 1.62 0.58
C LEU A 56 1.07 1.07 1.05
N CYS A 57 2.11 1.92 1.09
CA CYS A 57 3.44 1.53 1.52
C CYS A 57 3.44 0.94 2.94
N ARG A 58 2.76 1.58 3.90
CA ARG A 58 2.72 1.10 5.29
C ARG A 58 2.01 -0.24 5.41
N ALA A 59 0.95 -0.46 4.63
CA ALA A 59 0.24 -1.73 4.61
C ALA A 59 1.05 -2.85 3.95
N LEU A 60 1.63 -2.57 2.78
CA LEU A 60 2.47 -3.52 2.04
C LEU A 60 3.77 -3.83 2.79
N ALA A 61 4.31 -2.87 3.54
CA ALA A 61 5.46 -3.07 4.42
C ALA A 61 5.23 -4.12 5.51
N ARG A 62 3.98 -4.38 5.90
CA ARG A 62 3.63 -5.42 6.89
C ARG A 62 3.52 -6.81 6.27
N LEU A 63 3.58 -6.92 4.95
CA LEU A 63 3.41 -8.17 4.22
C LEU A 63 4.74 -8.72 3.71
N SER A 64 4.73 -10.02 3.41
CA SER A 64 5.87 -10.70 2.79
C SER A 64 5.87 -10.40 1.29
N LEU A 65 6.85 -9.63 0.86
CA LEU A 65 7.04 -9.23 -0.54
C LEU A 65 8.06 -10.10 -1.28
N ASP A 66 8.34 -11.29 -0.74
CA ASP A 66 9.39 -12.19 -1.23
C ASP A 66 8.99 -12.89 -2.54
N SER A 67 7.68 -13.11 -2.71
CA SER A 67 7.10 -13.87 -3.82
C SER A 67 6.72 -13.01 -5.05
N VAL A 68 6.98 -11.70 -5.04
CA VAL A 68 6.60 -10.78 -6.12
C VAL A 68 7.81 -10.01 -6.61
N PHE A 69 7.91 -9.82 -7.93
CA PHE A 69 8.94 -8.99 -8.51
C PHE A 69 8.62 -7.51 -8.28
N ILE A 70 9.53 -6.80 -7.60
CA ILE A 70 9.38 -5.40 -7.23
C ILE A 70 10.59 -4.64 -7.73
N ARG A 71 10.35 -3.47 -8.35
CA ARG A 71 11.45 -2.58 -8.69
C ARG A 71 12.21 -2.15 -7.42
N PRO A 72 13.55 -2.07 -7.45
CA PRO A 72 14.34 -1.68 -6.29
C PRO A 72 13.92 -0.33 -5.69
N GLN A 73 13.50 0.63 -6.52
CA GLN A 73 13.00 1.94 -6.06
C GLN A 73 11.72 1.84 -5.24
N VAL A 74 10.79 0.96 -5.63
CA VAL A 74 9.53 0.72 -4.90
C VAL A 74 9.82 -0.02 -3.60
N ARG A 75 10.72 -1.02 -3.64
CA ARG A 75 11.17 -1.75 -2.45
C ARG A 75 11.76 -0.80 -1.40
N GLU A 76 12.67 0.09 -1.80
CA GLU A 76 13.27 1.07 -0.88
C GLU A 76 12.22 1.99 -0.25
N ARG A 77 11.20 2.42 -1.02
CA ARG A 77 10.09 3.23 -0.51
C ARG A 77 9.26 2.48 0.54
N ILE A 78 8.95 1.21 0.29
CA ILE A 78 8.21 0.37 1.24
C ILE A 78 9.04 0.15 2.51
N GLU A 79 10.33 -0.12 2.38
CA GLU A 79 11.25 -0.30 3.53
C GLU A 79 11.36 0.97 4.37
N LYS A 80 11.46 2.15 3.75
CA LYS A 80 11.42 3.44 4.46
C LYS A 80 10.13 3.62 5.28
N CYS A 81 8.98 3.22 4.73
CA CYS A 81 7.71 3.25 5.45
C CYS A 81 7.62 2.22 6.58
N ARG A 82 8.29 1.05 6.44
CA ARG A 82 8.39 0.05 7.50
C ARG A 82 9.04 0.63 8.75
N SER A 83 10.13 1.40 8.57
CA SER A 83 10.88 2.02 9.67
C SER A 83 10.12 3.12 10.40
N GLN A 84 9.18 3.80 9.74
CA GLN A 84 8.36 4.86 10.35
C GLN A 84 7.13 4.34 11.12
N ALA A 85 6.76 3.08 10.95
CA ALA A 85 5.58 2.51 11.61
C ALA A 85 5.86 2.04 13.05
N ALA A 86 7.12 2.03 13.50
CA ALA A 86 7.58 1.54 14.80
C ALA A 86 7.96 2.65 15.81
N ALA A 87 7.63 3.91 15.51
CA ALA A 87 7.82 5.06 16.40
C ALA A 87 6.49 5.49 17.03
#